data_AF-A0A2H1WRU4-F1
#
_entry.id   AF-A0A2H1WRU4-F1
#
_cell.length_a   1.000
_cell.length_b   1.000
_cell.length_c   1.000
_cell.angle_alpha   90.00
_cell.angle_beta   90.00
_cell.angle_gamma   90.00
#
_symmetry.space_group_name_H-M   'P 1'
#
loop_
_entity.id
_entity.type
_entity.pdbx_description
1 polymer ?
#
loop_
_entity_poly.entity_id
_entity_poly.type
_entity_poly.pdbx_seq_one_letter_code
_entity_poly.pdbx_strand_id
1 'polypeptide(L)'
;MSRTSLERRMKIARECLDNDFVPRHLGFDHISRQQIIERNLTVPTSLFANNQEAIVICDGTYMYVQKSSNFSFQKDTYSMHKYRNLLKPFLLVTCDGHIIEVCGPYAATTNDATILNNLLDGPERAIHWLLCSGDIFILDRGFRDSIASLETHGYIGIMPQSQARRGSQLATIDANKSRLCTICLWPVEVVNGRLKRDFKIFRHEFCNVAMNCCSDNAFHVDIIDNANAREFINIARERVNVANHLADYVDERRLNRNRAHFANISVGRDNITAFPVLTLEELTLFAVGTYQIKLAPSYYSEHIRITDSFVIQNYNGHLNELSDFSMPSNNVQLIRAHIKSRHTSSKVYHCYILINENNHGLGSIEHYCCSCFTGRRTIG
;
A
#
# COMPACT_ATOMS: atom_id res chain seq x y z
N MET A 1 3.40 -27.80 -38.97
CA MET A 1 4.39 -28.21 -37.94
C MET A 1 3.73 -29.23 -37.02
N SER A 2 4.33 -30.39 -36.74
CA SER A 2 3.74 -31.36 -35.81
C SER A 2 3.80 -30.86 -34.37
N ARG A 3 2.88 -31.32 -33.50
CA ARG A 3 2.86 -30.98 -32.06
C ARG A 3 4.21 -31.23 -31.39
N THR A 4 4.82 -32.39 -31.63
CA THR A 4 6.13 -32.77 -31.08
C THR A 4 7.24 -31.81 -31.53
N SER A 5 7.19 -31.35 -32.79
CA SER A 5 8.17 -30.38 -33.30
C SER A 5 8.02 -29.03 -32.62
N LEU A 6 6.79 -28.60 -32.36
CA LEU A 6 6.50 -27.36 -31.63
C LEU A 6 6.95 -27.47 -30.17
N GLU A 7 6.61 -28.54 -29.47
CA GLU A 7 7.03 -28.80 -28.08
C GLU A 7 8.55 -28.79 -27.94
N ARG A 8 9.27 -29.43 -28.88
CA ARG A 8 10.73 -29.41 -28.92
C ARG A 8 11.28 -27.99 -29.11
N ARG A 9 10.72 -27.21 -30.06
CA ARG A 9 11.15 -25.81 -30.28
C ARG A 9 10.86 -24.92 -29.08
N MET A 10 9.71 -25.09 -28.42
CA MET A 10 9.39 -24.38 -27.19
C MET A 10 10.36 -24.73 -26.06
N LYS A 11 10.76 -26.00 -25.94
CA LYS A 11 11.78 -26.42 -24.97
C LYS A 11 13.12 -25.73 -25.25
N ILE A 12 13.60 -25.75 -26.49
CA ILE A 12 14.85 -25.08 -26.88
C ILE A 12 14.76 -23.57 -26.59
N ALA A 13 13.65 -22.92 -26.96
CA ALA A 13 13.46 -21.51 -26.69
C ALA A 13 13.52 -21.19 -25.18
N ARG A 14 12.95 -22.05 -24.32
CA ARG A 14 13.07 -21.93 -22.86
C ARG A 14 14.49 -22.07 -22.38
N GLU A 15 15.21 -23.09 -22.84
CA GLU A 15 16.61 -23.30 -22.49
C GLU A 15 17.48 -22.10 -22.92
N CYS A 16 17.25 -21.54 -24.10
CA CYS A 16 17.94 -20.31 -24.52
C CYS A 16 17.58 -19.11 -23.63
N LEU A 17 16.30 -18.95 -23.25
CA LEU A 17 15.92 -17.88 -22.33
C LEU A 17 16.62 -18.06 -20.97
N ASP A 18 16.54 -19.25 -20.38
CA ASP A 18 17.09 -19.55 -19.06
C ASP A 18 18.62 -19.41 -19.02
N ASN A 19 19.32 -19.76 -20.11
CA ASN A 19 20.78 -19.69 -20.16
C ASN A 19 21.34 -18.33 -20.61
N ASP A 20 20.68 -17.65 -21.56
CA ASP A 20 21.26 -16.47 -22.22
C ASP A 20 20.57 -15.16 -21.86
N PHE A 21 19.29 -15.20 -21.49
CA PHE A 21 18.48 -14.00 -21.25
C PHE A 21 18.25 -13.76 -19.76
N VAL A 22 17.78 -14.78 -19.02
CA VAL A 22 17.45 -14.67 -17.59
C VAL A 22 18.64 -14.16 -16.78
N PRO A 23 19.87 -14.71 -16.89
CA PRO A 23 20.99 -14.28 -16.05
C PRO A 23 21.46 -12.84 -16.31
N ARG A 24 20.99 -12.20 -17.40
CA ARG A 24 21.30 -10.80 -17.72
C ARG A 24 20.28 -9.82 -17.15
N HIS A 25 19.11 -10.31 -16.75
CA HIS A 25 17.96 -9.47 -16.42
C HIS A 25 17.26 -9.88 -15.12
N LEU A 26 17.62 -11.00 -14.50
CA LEU A 26 17.06 -11.49 -13.24
C LEU A 26 18.09 -12.38 -12.54
N GLY A 27 18.10 -12.37 -11.22
CA GLY A 27 19.07 -13.14 -10.44
C GLY A 27 19.90 -12.25 -9.53
N PHE A 28 20.33 -12.74 -8.36
CA PHE A 28 21.21 -11.95 -7.49
C PHE A 28 22.53 -11.52 -8.15
N ASP A 29 22.98 -12.22 -9.20
CA ASP A 29 24.23 -11.93 -9.91
C ASP A 29 24.09 -10.89 -11.04
N HIS A 30 22.86 -10.60 -11.51
CA HIS A 30 22.67 -9.74 -12.68
C HIS A 30 22.78 -8.24 -12.39
N ILE A 31 22.67 -7.86 -11.11
CA ILE A 31 22.65 -6.48 -10.65
C ILE A 31 23.59 -6.33 -9.45
N SER A 32 24.34 -5.23 -9.41
CA SER A 32 25.18 -4.88 -8.27
C SER A 32 24.42 -4.10 -7.21
N ARG A 33 24.91 -4.13 -5.96
CA ARG A 33 24.38 -3.30 -4.87
C ARG A 33 24.35 -1.81 -5.23
N GLN A 34 25.38 -1.31 -5.90
CA GLN A 34 25.48 0.09 -6.30
C GLN A 34 24.37 0.47 -7.28
N GLN A 35 24.06 -0.40 -8.25
CA GLN A 35 22.94 -0.19 -9.16
C GLN A 35 21.60 -0.18 -8.42
N ILE A 36 21.42 -0.98 -7.36
CA ILE A 36 20.20 -0.93 -6.55
C ILE A 36 20.07 0.43 -5.85
N ILE A 37 21.15 0.98 -5.31
CA ILE A 37 21.17 2.29 -4.66
C ILE A 37 20.81 3.40 -5.65
N GLU A 38 21.39 3.36 -6.85
CA GLU A 38 21.13 4.35 -7.92
C GLU A 38 19.67 4.35 -8.41
N ARG A 39 18.95 3.25 -8.14
CA ARG A 39 17.53 3.06 -8.46
C ARG A 39 16.59 3.47 -7.34
N ASN A 40 17.11 3.98 -6.22
CA ASN A 40 16.28 4.49 -5.14
C ASN A 40 15.55 5.78 -5.57
N LEU A 41 14.23 5.82 -5.37
CA LEU A 41 13.43 7.01 -5.65
C LEU A 41 13.58 8.06 -4.53
N THR A 42 13.28 9.32 -4.84
CA THR A 42 13.49 10.45 -3.92
C THR A 42 12.73 10.31 -2.61
N VAL A 43 11.47 9.85 -2.66
CA VAL A 43 10.60 9.68 -1.47
C VAL A 43 11.11 8.60 -0.51
N PRO A 44 11.26 7.32 -0.88
CA PRO A 44 11.77 6.29 0.04
C PRO A 44 13.16 6.62 0.56
N THR A 45 14.03 7.18 -0.29
CA THR A 45 15.36 7.63 0.13
C THR A 45 15.26 8.68 1.22
N SER A 46 14.51 9.76 1.00
CA SER A 46 14.42 10.87 1.95
C SER A 46 13.74 10.54 3.27
N LEU A 47 12.97 9.45 3.31
CA LEU A 47 12.23 9.00 4.49
C LEU A 47 12.98 7.94 5.30
N PHE A 48 13.78 7.10 4.66
CA PHE A 48 14.35 5.91 5.30
C PHE A 48 15.86 5.73 5.11
N ALA A 49 16.49 6.41 4.15
CA ALA A 49 17.90 6.21 3.79
C ALA A 49 18.70 7.52 3.71
N ASN A 50 20.00 7.43 3.43
CA ASN A 50 20.93 8.55 3.26
C ASN A 50 21.72 8.46 1.94
N ASN A 51 21.12 7.88 0.89
CA ASN A 51 21.74 7.61 -0.43
C ASN A 51 22.90 6.60 -0.40
N GLN A 52 23.08 5.83 0.67
CA GLN A 52 24.15 4.82 0.78
C GLN A 52 23.61 3.39 0.94
N GLU A 53 22.34 3.29 1.32
CA GLU A 53 21.63 2.06 1.62
C GLU A 53 20.81 1.63 0.39
N ALA A 54 20.93 0.36 0.03
CA ALA A 54 20.04 -0.25 -0.96
C ALA A 54 18.65 -0.40 -0.34
N ILE A 55 17.60 -0.06 -1.10
CA ILE A 55 16.22 -0.23 -0.66
C ILE A 55 15.56 -1.31 -1.52
N VAL A 56 15.08 -2.36 -0.85
CA VAL A 56 14.38 -3.48 -1.46
C VAL A 56 12.93 -3.53 -0.98
N ILE A 57 12.01 -3.72 -1.91
CA ILE A 57 10.58 -3.86 -1.67
C ILE A 57 10.19 -5.29 -2.03
N CYS A 58 9.57 -6.00 -1.10
CA CYS A 58 9.18 -7.40 -1.30
C CYS A 58 7.67 -7.56 -1.34
N ASP A 59 7.18 -8.39 -2.26
CA ASP A 59 5.77 -8.80 -2.28
C ASP A 59 5.58 -10.16 -2.96
N GLY A 60 4.54 -10.88 -2.55
CA GLY A 60 4.11 -12.12 -3.18
C GLY A 60 3.03 -11.88 -4.22
N THR A 61 3.13 -12.52 -5.38
CA THR A 61 2.03 -12.60 -6.35
C THR A 61 1.50 -14.02 -6.49
N TYR A 62 0.49 -14.23 -7.33
CA TYR A 62 -0.18 -15.52 -7.47
C TYR A 62 -0.25 -15.97 -8.91
N MET A 63 0.06 -17.24 -9.14
CA MET A 63 -0.26 -17.98 -10.36
C MET A 63 -1.35 -18.98 -10.03
N TYR A 64 -2.50 -18.90 -10.71
CA TYR A 64 -3.60 -19.84 -10.47
C TYR A 64 -3.35 -21.14 -11.23
N VAL A 65 -3.51 -22.26 -10.53
CA VAL A 65 -3.28 -23.60 -11.09
C VAL A 65 -4.55 -24.44 -10.97
N GLN A 66 -4.67 -25.42 -11.85
CA GLN A 66 -5.80 -26.34 -11.81
C GLN A 66 -5.74 -27.25 -10.58
N LYS A 67 -6.92 -27.75 -10.18
CA LYS A 67 -7.02 -28.81 -9.17
C LYS A 67 -6.20 -30.02 -9.61
N SER A 68 -5.38 -30.54 -8.70
CA SER A 68 -4.53 -31.70 -8.96
C SER A 68 -5.15 -32.98 -8.39
N SER A 69 -4.95 -34.10 -9.10
CA SER A 69 -5.24 -35.44 -8.58
C SER A 69 -4.16 -35.93 -7.60
N ASN A 70 -2.99 -35.28 -7.56
CA ASN A 70 -2.00 -35.50 -6.51
C ASN A 70 -2.46 -34.79 -5.23
N PHE A 71 -2.90 -35.56 -4.24
CA PHE A 71 -3.45 -35.03 -3.01
C PHE A 71 -2.45 -34.21 -2.18
N SER A 72 -1.14 -34.49 -2.26
CA SER A 72 -0.13 -33.66 -1.57
C SER A 72 -0.06 -32.28 -2.22
N PHE A 73 0.21 -32.25 -3.53
CA PHE A 73 0.28 -30.99 -4.28
C PHE A 73 -1.03 -30.20 -4.21
N GLN A 74 -2.17 -30.88 -4.22
CA GLN A 74 -3.47 -30.25 -4.05
C GLN A 74 -3.61 -29.54 -2.70
N LYS A 75 -3.11 -30.13 -1.61
CA LYS A 75 -3.12 -29.51 -0.27
C LYS A 75 -2.17 -28.32 -0.20
N ASP A 76 -0.97 -28.47 -0.76
CA ASP A 76 0.06 -27.42 -0.74
C ASP A 76 -0.33 -26.19 -1.55
N THR A 77 -1.01 -26.39 -2.68
CA THR A 77 -1.42 -25.30 -3.57
C THR A 77 -2.79 -24.71 -3.23
N TYR A 78 -3.60 -25.31 -2.36
CA TYR A 78 -4.92 -24.74 -2.04
C TYR A 78 -4.82 -23.58 -1.05
N SER A 79 -5.21 -22.38 -1.49
CA SER A 79 -5.23 -21.18 -0.64
C SER A 79 -6.56 -21.04 0.07
N MET A 80 -6.55 -21.06 1.41
CA MET A 80 -7.73 -20.72 2.22
C MET A 80 -8.13 -19.24 2.12
N HIS A 81 -7.20 -18.37 1.70
CA HIS A 81 -7.48 -16.94 1.54
C HIS A 81 -8.13 -16.61 0.19
N LYS A 82 -7.75 -17.33 -0.87
CA LYS A 82 -8.31 -17.13 -2.22
C LYS A 82 -9.36 -18.18 -2.59
N TYR A 83 -9.54 -19.20 -1.76
CA TYR A 83 -10.43 -20.35 -1.96
C TYR A 83 -10.21 -21.04 -3.31
N ARG A 84 -8.94 -21.10 -3.75
CA ARG A 84 -8.51 -21.67 -5.04
C ARG A 84 -7.08 -22.19 -4.97
N ASN A 85 -6.72 -23.06 -5.91
CA ASN A 85 -5.36 -23.54 -6.08
C ASN A 85 -4.47 -22.47 -6.73
N LEU A 86 -3.33 -22.19 -6.10
CA LEU A 86 -2.35 -21.24 -6.58
C LEU A 86 -0.93 -21.62 -6.16
N LEU A 87 0.02 -21.01 -6.86
CA LEU A 87 1.43 -20.97 -6.53
C LEU A 87 1.85 -19.51 -6.32
N LYS A 88 2.90 -19.28 -5.54
CA LYS A 88 3.35 -17.94 -5.14
C LYS A 88 4.75 -17.62 -5.64
N PRO A 89 4.91 -16.88 -6.75
CA PRO A 89 6.16 -16.19 -7.04
C PRO A 89 6.36 -15.06 -6.05
N PHE A 90 7.57 -14.92 -5.53
CA PHE A 90 7.94 -13.91 -4.54
C PHE A 90 8.94 -12.94 -5.14
N LEU A 91 8.61 -11.66 -5.18
CA LEU A 91 9.40 -10.65 -5.87
C LEU A 91 10.23 -9.85 -4.89
N LEU A 92 11.47 -9.56 -5.28
CA LEU A 92 12.32 -8.53 -4.70
C LEU A 92 12.50 -7.44 -5.75
N VAL A 93 12.14 -6.20 -5.43
CA VAL A 93 12.07 -5.09 -6.39
C VAL A 93 12.71 -3.84 -5.82
N THR A 94 13.38 -3.06 -6.66
CA THR A 94 13.91 -1.72 -6.34
C THR A 94 12.80 -0.67 -6.26
N CYS A 95 13.15 0.55 -5.84
CA CYS A 95 12.17 1.64 -5.74
C CYS A 95 11.61 2.10 -7.10
N ASP A 96 12.36 1.93 -8.19
CA ASP A 96 11.95 2.24 -9.57
C ASP A 96 11.29 1.06 -10.30
N GLY A 97 11.01 -0.04 -9.60
CA GLY A 97 10.29 -1.18 -10.18
C GLY A 97 11.18 -2.18 -10.92
N HIS A 98 12.50 -2.06 -10.89
CA HIS A 98 13.41 -3.08 -11.42
C HIS A 98 13.37 -4.33 -10.51
N ILE A 99 13.14 -5.49 -11.10
CA ILE A 99 13.06 -6.77 -10.38
C ILE A 99 14.48 -7.28 -10.12
N ILE A 100 14.86 -7.43 -8.86
CA ILE A 100 16.15 -8.01 -8.47
C ILE A 100 16.10 -9.53 -8.70
N GLU A 101 15.07 -10.16 -8.13
CA GLU A 101 14.88 -11.61 -8.16
C GLU A 101 13.39 -11.96 -8.06
N VAL A 102 12.99 -13.08 -8.67
CA VAL A 102 11.71 -13.75 -8.43
C VAL A 102 11.98 -15.13 -7.85
N CYS A 103 11.81 -15.27 -6.53
CA CYS A 103 11.98 -16.54 -5.85
C CYS A 103 10.73 -17.44 -5.96
N GLY A 104 10.95 -18.74 -5.87
CA GLY A 104 9.90 -19.76 -5.90
C GLY A 104 9.69 -20.37 -7.29
N PRO A 105 8.46 -20.75 -7.66
CA PRO A 105 7.22 -20.49 -6.93
C PRO A 105 7.03 -21.33 -5.66
N TYR A 106 6.44 -20.73 -4.63
CA TYR A 106 6.14 -21.38 -3.35
C TYR A 106 4.72 -21.93 -3.27
N ALA A 107 4.51 -22.85 -2.33
CA ALA A 107 3.18 -23.38 -2.00
C ALA A 107 2.24 -22.26 -1.51
N ALA A 108 0.94 -22.43 -1.73
CA ALA A 108 -0.06 -21.47 -1.27
C ALA A 108 -0.11 -21.35 0.26
N THR A 109 0.28 -22.43 0.96
CA THR A 109 0.33 -22.56 2.41
C THR A 109 1.54 -21.86 3.03
N THR A 110 2.59 -21.55 2.26
CA THR A 110 3.75 -20.80 2.73
C THR A 110 3.40 -19.32 2.74
N ASN A 111 3.42 -18.67 3.91
CA ASN A 111 3.19 -17.24 4.02
C ASN A 111 4.45 -16.44 3.63
N ASP A 112 4.27 -15.16 3.32
CA ASP A 112 5.31 -14.34 2.72
C ASP A 112 6.46 -14.06 3.72
N ALA A 113 6.17 -13.97 5.02
CA ALA A 113 7.19 -13.86 6.06
C ALA A 113 8.08 -15.11 6.15
N THR A 114 7.50 -16.30 6.04
CA THR A 114 8.25 -17.57 6.01
C THR A 114 9.12 -17.66 4.75
N ILE A 115 8.62 -17.20 3.60
CA ILE A 115 9.42 -17.14 2.37
C ILE A 115 10.64 -16.23 2.57
N LEU A 116 10.44 -15.02 3.08
CA LEU A 116 11.52 -14.07 3.31
C LEU A 116 12.54 -14.60 4.33
N ASN A 117 12.08 -15.19 5.43
CA ASN A 117 12.98 -15.78 6.44
C ASN A 117 13.83 -16.91 5.84
N ASN A 118 13.25 -17.77 5.01
CA ASN A 118 14.01 -18.81 4.32
C ASN A 118 15.05 -18.25 3.33
N LEU A 119 14.81 -17.07 2.74
CA LEU A 119 15.79 -16.41 1.87
C LEU A 119 16.95 -15.82 2.67
N LEU A 120 16.69 -15.30 3.87
CA LEU A 120 17.71 -14.79 4.79
C LEU A 120 18.52 -15.93 5.42
N ASP A 121 17.82 -16.91 6.00
CA ASP A 121 18.42 -18.00 6.77
C ASP A 121 18.86 -19.21 5.91
N GLY A 122 18.55 -19.19 4.61
CA GLY A 122 18.76 -20.28 3.68
C GLY A 122 20.24 -20.66 3.48
N PRO A 123 20.53 -21.88 2.99
CA PRO A 123 21.89 -22.37 2.86
C PRO A 123 22.75 -21.56 1.87
N GLU A 124 22.13 -21.02 0.82
CA GLU A 124 22.84 -20.23 -0.20
C GLU A 124 23.11 -18.79 0.25
N ARG A 125 22.30 -18.24 1.17
CA ARG A 125 22.44 -16.86 1.68
C ARG A 125 22.63 -15.81 0.58
N ALA A 126 22.08 -16.06 -0.62
CA ALA A 126 22.41 -15.30 -1.83
C ALA A 126 22.12 -13.79 -1.69
N ILE A 127 21.06 -13.44 -0.96
CA ILE A 127 20.71 -12.05 -0.66
C ILE A 127 21.83 -11.31 0.09
N HIS A 128 22.62 -12.01 0.90
CA HIS A 128 23.73 -11.45 1.69
C HIS A 128 25.02 -11.26 0.87
N TRP A 129 25.12 -11.86 -0.32
CA TRP A 129 26.20 -11.53 -1.26
C TRP A 129 25.94 -10.20 -1.97
N LEU A 130 24.66 -9.85 -2.13
CA LEU A 130 24.24 -8.64 -2.80
C LEU A 130 24.07 -7.45 -1.85
N LEU A 131 23.46 -7.66 -0.67
CA LEU A 131 23.12 -6.60 0.28
C LEU A 131 24.04 -6.58 1.50
N CYS A 132 24.23 -5.41 2.08
CA CYS A 132 25.06 -5.17 3.26
C CYS A 132 24.24 -4.74 4.48
N SER A 133 24.82 -4.88 5.67
CA SER A 133 24.26 -4.34 6.91
C SER A 133 23.93 -2.85 6.75
N GLY A 134 22.76 -2.44 7.22
CA GLY A 134 22.18 -1.12 7.03
C GLY A 134 21.22 -1.01 5.83
N ASP A 135 21.23 -1.97 4.88
CA ASP A 135 20.27 -1.98 3.78
C ASP A 135 18.84 -2.21 4.26
N ILE A 136 17.88 -1.67 3.50
CA ILE A 136 16.52 -1.42 3.96
C ILE A 136 15.53 -2.31 3.21
N PHE A 137 14.63 -2.93 3.94
CA PHE A 137 13.51 -3.69 3.41
C PHE A 137 12.21 -2.95 3.72
N ILE A 138 11.47 -2.53 2.69
CA ILE A 138 10.13 -1.97 2.83
C ILE A 138 9.12 -3.07 2.54
N LEU A 139 8.28 -3.39 3.52
CA LEU A 139 7.46 -4.59 3.54
C LEU A 139 6.00 -4.27 3.89
N ASP A 140 5.07 -5.09 3.41
CA ASP A 140 3.71 -5.06 3.93
C ASP A 140 3.64 -5.62 5.36
N ARG A 141 2.54 -5.36 6.06
CA ARG A 141 2.29 -5.83 7.43
C ARG A 141 2.33 -7.36 7.55
N GLY A 142 2.10 -8.09 6.45
CA GLY A 142 2.21 -9.55 6.40
C GLY A 142 3.58 -10.11 6.75
N PHE A 143 4.63 -9.28 6.69
CA PHE A 143 6.03 -9.65 6.98
C PHE A 143 6.46 -9.41 8.43
N ARG A 144 5.51 -9.19 9.35
CA ARG A 144 5.82 -8.92 10.77
C ARG A 144 6.81 -9.91 11.37
N ASP A 145 6.63 -11.20 11.06
CA ASP A 145 7.44 -12.28 11.62
C ASP A 145 8.83 -12.39 10.96
N SER A 146 9.18 -11.48 10.03
CA SER A 146 10.50 -11.37 9.40
C SER A 146 11.38 -10.28 9.97
N ILE A 147 10.81 -9.31 10.71
CA ILE A 147 11.56 -8.15 11.20
C ILE A 147 12.74 -8.56 12.09
N ALA A 148 12.52 -9.48 13.04
CA ALA A 148 13.60 -9.95 13.92
C ALA A 148 14.72 -10.68 13.16
N SER A 149 14.39 -11.42 12.09
CA SER A 149 15.39 -12.08 11.25
C SER A 149 16.19 -11.05 10.45
N LEU A 150 15.53 -10.04 9.88
CA LEU A 150 16.21 -8.93 9.19
C LEU A 150 17.20 -8.19 10.11
N GLU A 151 16.76 -7.83 11.32
CA GLU A 151 17.60 -7.16 12.32
C GLU A 151 18.82 -8.02 12.72
N THR A 152 18.63 -9.33 12.86
CA THR A 152 19.72 -10.28 13.17
C THR A 152 20.80 -10.29 12.09
N HIS A 153 20.43 -10.06 10.84
CA HIS A 153 21.35 -9.98 9.70
C HIS A 153 21.87 -8.54 9.45
N GLY A 154 21.50 -7.59 10.29
CA GLY A 154 21.93 -6.19 10.19
C GLY A 154 21.09 -5.35 9.22
N TYR A 155 19.98 -5.85 8.69
CA TYR A 155 19.09 -5.09 7.83
C TYR A 155 18.05 -4.30 8.62
N ILE A 156 17.53 -3.23 8.00
CA ILE A 156 16.45 -2.41 8.57
C ILE A 156 15.12 -2.81 7.94
N GLY A 157 14.21 -3.39 8.72
CA GLY A 157 12.85 -3.71 8.28
C GLY A 157 11.85 -2.58 8.54
N ILE A 158 11.25 -2.03 7.50
CA ILE A 158 10.21 -1.00 7.55
C ILE A 158 8.87 -1.63 7.15
N MET A 159 7.88 -1.59 8.05
CA MET A 159 6.52 -2.09 7.77
C MET A 159 5.44 -1.23 8.44
N PRO A 160 4.18 -1.30 7.98
CA PRO A 160 3.07 -0.65 8.66
C PRO A 160 2.85 -1.21 10.07
N GLN A 161 2.56 -0.32 11.01
CA GLN A 161 2.36 -0.67 12.41
C GLN A 161 1.16 -1.61 12.59
N SER A 162 1.32 -2.44 13.62
CA SER A 162 0.35 -3.44 14.02
C SER A 162 -0.34 -3.01 15.30
N GLN A 163 -1.62 -3.32 15.41
CA GLN A 163 -2.40 -2.87 16.56
C GLN A 163 -2.03 -3.64 17.83
N ALA A 164 -1.99 -2.93 18.94
CA ALA A 164 -2.02 -3.55 20.26
C ALA A 164 -3.32 -4.38 20.43
N ARG A 165 -3.25 -5.47 21.21
CA ARG A 165 -4.30 -6.48 21.40
C ARG A 165 -5.70 -5.95 21.80
N ARG A 166 -5.82 -4.69 22.23
CA ARG A 166 -7.08 -4.09 22.74
C ARG A 166 -7.53 -2.78 22.08
N GLY A 167 -6.81 -2.29 21.05
CA GLY A 167 -7.20 -1.07 20.34
C GLY A 167 -8.35 -1.25 19.34
N SER A 168 -8.91 -0.15 18.85
CA SER A 168 -9.77 -0.12 17.65
C SER A 168 -9.09 0.59 16.47
N GLN A 169 -8.10 1.43 16.76
CA GLN A 169 -7.32 2.22 15.82
C GLN A 169 -5.86 2.29 16.30
N LEU A 170 -4.94 2.62 15.38
CA LEU A 170 -3.55 2.95 15.72
C LEU A 170 -3.47 4.33 16.40
N ALA A 171 -2.48 4.51 17.28
CA ALA A 171 -2.11 5.85 17.75
C ALA A 171 -1.68 6.72 16.56
N THR A 172 -1.78 8.05 16.69
CA THR A 172 -1.50 8.98 15.57
C THR A 172 -0.09 8.80 15.02
N ILE A 173 0.93 8.71 15.89
CA ILE A 173 2.33 8.49 15.47
C ILE A 173 2.51 7.17 14.70
N ASP A 174 1.86 6.10 15.15
CA ASP A 174 1.93 4.78 14.49
C ASP A 174 1.19 4.78 13.15
N ALA A 175 0.06 5.48 13.08
CA ALA A 175 -0.71 5.66 11.85
C ALA A 175 0.08 6.49 10.82
N ASN A 176 0.78 7.54 11.27
CA ASN A 176 1.67 8.35 10.44
C ASN A 176 2.86 7.54 9.92
N LYS A 177 3.59 6.84 10.80
CA LYS A 177 4.68 5.94 10.40
C LYS A 177 4.21 4.86 9.42
N SER A 178 3.02 4.30 9.66
CA SER A 178 2.40 3.36 8.71
C SER A 178 2.16 4.01 7.34
N ARG A 179 1.70 5.27 7.32
CA ARG A 179 1.51 6.00 6.06
C ARG A 179 2.82 6.16 5.30
N LEU A 180 3.91 6.55 5.97
CA LEU A 180 5.24 6.71 5.37
C LEU A 180 5.72 5.42 4.69
N CYS A 181 5.45 4.26 5.29
CA CYS A 181 5.75 2.98 4.66
C CYS A 181 4.86 2.77 3.41
N THR A 182 3.54 2.93 3.54
CA THR A 182 2.59 2.66 2.43
C THR A 182 2.75 3.57 1.21
N ILE A 183 3.26 4.80 1.35
CA ILE A 183 3.58 5.64 0.19
C ILE A 183 4.78 5.13 -0.61
N CYS A 184 5.58 4.22 -0.07
CA CYS A 184 6.75 3.65 -0.72
C CYS A 184 6.51 2.25 -1.30
N LEU A 185 5.39 1.59 -0.99
CA LEU A 185 5.09 0.22 -1.44
C LEU A 185 4.52 0.14 -2.87
N TRP A 186 4.09 1.24 -3.46
CA TRP A 186 3.45 1.22 -4.78
C TRP A 186 4.32 0.70 -5.95
N PRO A 187 5.67 0.76 -5.96
CA PRO A 187 6.46 0.23 -7.07
C PRO A 187 6.26 -1.27 -7.27
N VAL A 188 6.28 -2.06 -6.18
CA VAL A 188 6.05 -3.51 -6.27
C VAL A 188 4.60 -3.83 -6.70
N GLU A 189 3.63 -3.01 -6.29
CA GLU A 189 2.25 -3.13 -6.76
C GLU A 189 2.14 -2.90 -8.27
N VAL A 190 2.88 -1.92 -8.81
CA VAL A 190 2.94 -1.64 -10.25
C VAL A 190 3.57 -2.81 -11.01
N VAL A 191 4.70 -3.33 -10.53
CA VAL A 191 5.35 -4.52 -11.12
C VAL A 191 4.41 -5.71 -11.13
N ASN A 192 3.78 -6.02 -9.99
CA ASN A 192 2.77 -7.07 -9.91
C ASN A 192 1.59 -6.84 -10.88
N GLY A 193 1.19 -5.58 -11.08
CA GLY A 193 0.21 -5.19 -12.07
C GLY A 193 0.65 -5.41 -13.52
N ARG A 194 1.91 -5.06 -13.86
CA ARG A 194 2.53 -5.29 -15.18
C ARG A 194 2.56 -6.78 -15.50
N LEU A 195 3.09 -7.60 -14.58
CA LEU A 195 3.14 -9.04 -14.72
C LEU A 195 1.75 -9.65 -14.98
N LYS A 196 0.74 -9.24 -14.20
CA LYS A 196 -0.65 -9.71 -14.38
C LYS A 196 -1.26 -9.25 -15.70
N ARG A 197 -0.98 -8.03 -16.14
CA ARG A 197 -1.50 -7.48 -17.40
C ARG A 197 -0.90 -8.21 -18.60
N ASP A 198 0.41 -8.42 -18.60
CA ASP A 198 1.15 -8.80 -19.79
C ASP A 198 1.26 -10.32 -19.95
N PHE A 199 1.42 -11.05 -18.84
CA PHE A 199 1.52 -12.50 -18.87
C PHE A 199 0.21 -13.17 -18.44
N LYS A 200 -0.43 -13.87 -19.40
CA LYS A 200 -1.69 -14.60 -19.15
C LYS A 200 -1.58 -15.62 -18.01
N ILE A 201 -0.38 -16.14 -17.73
CA ILE A 201 -0.10 -17.11 -16.66
C ILE A 201 -0.56 -16.65 -15.27
N PHE A 202 -0.54 -15.33 -15.02
CA PHE A 202 -0.99 -14.76 -13.75
C PHE A 202 -2.50 -14.45 -13.71
N ARG A 203 -3.23 -14.62 -14.82
CA ARG A 203 -4.67 -14.31 -14.93
C ARG A 203 -5.54 -15.55 -15.09
N HIS A 204 -5.06 -16.56 -15.82
CA HIS A 204 -5.85 -17.75 -16.11
C HIS A 204 -5.39 -18.92 -15.23
N GLU A 205 -6.27 -19.91 -15.07
CA GLU A 205 -5.89 -21.18 -14.46
C GLU A 205 -5.09 -21.99 -15.47
N PHE A 206 -3.81 -22.22 -15.18
CA PHE A 206 -2.91 -22.96 -16.06
C PHE A 206 -2.74 -24.41 -15.61
N CYS A 207 -2.46 -25.28 -16.58
CA CYS A 207 -1.91 -26.61 -16.31
C CYS A 207 -0.54 -26.45 -15.63
N ASN A 208 -0.14 -27.41 -14.79
CA ASN A 208 1.04 -27.39 -13.91
C ASN A 208 2.42 -27.32 -14.62
N VAL A 209 2.48 -26.84 -15.86
CA VAL A 209 3.68 -26.77 -16.71
C VAL A 209 3.77 -25.36 -17.29
N ALA A 210 4.15 -24.37 -16.48
CA ALA A 210 4.34 -23.00 -16.97
C ALA A 210 5.42 -22.24 -16.16
N MET A 211 5.96 -21.18 -16.78
CA MET A 211 7.39 -20.80 -16.85
C MET A 211 7.77 -19.55 -16.02
N ASN A 212 9.08 -19.31 -15.85
CA ASN A 212 9.72 -18.14 -15.22
C ASN A 212 9.40 -16.80 -15.95
N CYS A 213 9.34 -15.68 -15.21
CA CYS A 213 8.75 -14.40 -15.64
C CYS A 213 9.76 -13.25 -15.89
N CYS A 214 10.92 -13.55 -16.48
CA CYS A 214 12.08 -12.65 -16.52
C CYS A 214 12.04 -11.49 -17.52
N SER A 215 10.95 -11.31 -18.28
CA SER A 215 10.91 -10.32 -19.37
C SER A 215 10.57 -8.90 -18.93
N ASP A 216 10.18 -8.65 -17.67
CA ASP A 216 9.72 -7.32 -17.24
C ASP A 216 10.84 -6.27 -17.33
N ASN A 217 12.02 -6.57 -16.76
CA ASN A 217 13.17 -5.66 -16.69
C ASN A 217 13.75 -5.21 -18.04
N ALA A 218 13.56 -6.00 -19.11
CA ALA A 218 14.14 -5.69 -20.41
C ALA A 218 13.24 -4.77 -21.27
N PHE A 219 11.94 -4.72 -20.99
CA PHE A 219 10.95 -4.14 -21.90
C PHE A 219 10.06 -3.07 -21.27
N HIS A 220 10.02 -2.95 -19.94
CA HIS A 220 9.26 -1.90 -19.28
C HIS A 220 10.11 -0.67 -18.97
N VAL A 221 9.45 0.48 -18.97
CA VAL A 221 10.05 1.75 -18.55
C VAL A 221 10.15 1.77 -17.03
N ASP A 222 11.30 2.25 -16.56
CA ASP A 222 11.58 2.49 -15.15
C ASP A 222 10.53 3.43 -14.55
N ILE A 223 10.16 3.16 -13.30
CA ILE A 223 9.28 4.02 -12.54
C ILE A 223 10.09 5.24 -12.12
N ILE A 224 9.59 6.44 -12.43
CA ILE A 224 10.25 7.69 -12.07
C ILE A 224 9.56 8.36 -10.89
N ASP A 225 10.27 9.31 -10.28
CA ASP A 225 9.73 10.13 -9.19
C ASP A 225 8.43 10.84 -9.58
N ASN A 226 7.55 10.96 -8.58
CA ASN A 226 6.37 11.79 -8.72
C ASN A 226 6.79 13.26 -8.85
N ALA A 227 6.10 14.03 -9.69
CA ALA A 227 6.33 15.47 -9.83
C ALA A 227 6.30 16.22 -8.48
N ASN A 228 5.48 15.72 -7.53
CA ASN A 228 5.27 16.32 -6.21
C ASN A 228 6.08 15.61 -5.10
N ALA A 229 7.13 14.87 -5.45
CA ALA A 229 7.91 14.07 -4.49
C ALA A 229 8.47 14.91 -3.33
N ARG A 230 8.94 16.13 -3.62
CA ARG A 230 9.52 17.05 -2.62
C ARG A 230 8.45 17.52 -1.63
N GLU A 231 7.28 17.87 -2.14
CA GLU A 231 6.14 18.31 -1.36
C GLU A 231 5.63 17.18 -0.46
N PHE A 232 5.59 15.93 -0.97
CA PHE A 232 5.25 14.76 -0.17
C PHE A 232 6.22 14.54 1.00
N ILE A 233 7.52 14.76 0.77
CA ILE A 233 8.55 14.66 1.81
C ILE A 233 8.36 15.75 2.85
N ASN A 234 8.08 16.99 2.44
CA ASN A 234 7.85 18.10 3.36
C ASN A 234 6.62 17.83 4.25
N ILE A 235 5.50 17.44 3.64
CA ILE A 235 4.28 17.05 4.38
C ILE A 235 4.57 15.92 5.37
N ALA A 236 5.31 14.89 4.93
CA ALA A 236 5.68 13.78 5.79
C ALA A 236 6.50 14.22 7.00
N ARG A 237 7.53 15.05 6.80
CA ARG A 237 8.42 15.54 7.86
C ARG A 237 7.71 16.47 8.83
N GLU A 238 6.89 17.37 8.33
CA GLU A 238 6.13 18.32 9.15
C GLU A 238 5.09 17.61 10.01
N ARG A 239 4.43 16.58 9.48
CA ARG A 239 3.26 15.99 10.12
C ARG A 239 3.50 14.68 10.86
N VAL A 240 4.63 13.99 10.67
CA VAL A 240 4.86 12.65 11.26
C VAL A 240 4.66 12.63 12.78
N ASN A 241 5.09 13.68 13.47
CA ASN A 241 4.99 13.82 14.93
C ASN A 241 3.81 14.67 15.40
N VAL A 242 2.95 15.13 14.49
CA VAL A 242 1.79 15.97 14.83
C VAL A 242 0.66 15.09 15.36
N ALA A 243 0.14 15.43 16.54
CA ALA A 243 -1.02 14.79 17.13
C ALA A 243 -2.30 15.10 16.33
N ASN A 244 -3.29 14.21 16.39
CA ASN A 244 -4.58 14.43 15.72
C ASN A 244 -5.60 14.91 16.75
N HIS A 245 -5.57 16.21 17.04
CA HIS A 245 -6.44 16.85 18.02
C HIS A 245 -7.94 16.71 17.68
N LEU A 246 -8.30 16.65 16.40
CA LEU A 246 -9.67 16.39 15.99
C LEU A 246 -10.11 14.96 16.35
N ALA A 247 -9.23 13.97 16.23
CA ALA A 247 -9.52 12.62 16.67
C ALA A 247 -9.71 12.55 18.20
N ASP A 248 -8.90 13.27 18.97
CA ASP A 248 -9.06 13.38 20.43
C ASP A 248 -10.42 14.01 20.80
N TYR A 249 -10.75 15.14 20.16
CA TYR A 249 -12.04 15.81 20.35
C TYR A 249 -13.24 14.91 20.01
N VAL A 250 -13.18 14.19 18.88
CA VAL A 250 -14.23 13.25 18.45
C VAL A 250 -14.45 12.13 19.47
N ASP A 251 -13.37 11.60 20.04
CA ASP A 251 -13.41 10.51 21.01
C ASP A 251 -13.91 10.99 22.38
N GLU A 252 -13.37 12.10 22.89
CA GLU A 252 -13.76 12.67 24.18
C GLU A 252 -15.22 13.11 24.21
N ARG A 253 -15.68 13.78 23.13
CA ARG A 253 -17.08 14.22 22.99
C ARG A 253 -18.00 13.13 22.44
N ARG A 254 -17.48 11.93 22.21
CA ARG A 254 -18.21 10.74 21.72
C ARG A 254 -19.04 11.03 20.47
N LEU A 255 -18.51 11.83 19.54
CA LEU A 255 -19.27 12.35 18.40
C LEU A 255 -19.79 11.23 17.48
N ASN A 256 -19.10 10.09 17.43
CA ASN A 256 -19.54 8.90 16.70
C ASN A 256 -20.89 8.34 17.18
N ARG A 257 -21.25 8.57 18.45
CA ARG A 257 -22.53 8.14 19.04
C ARG A 257 -23.57 9.26 19.04
N ASN A 258 -23.13 10.50 18.84
CA ASN A 258 -23.97 11.66 18.92
C ASN A 258 -24.66 11.94 17.57
N ARG A 259 -25.98 11.81 17.54
CA ARG A 259 -26.80 12.07 16.35
C ARG A 259 -27.53 13.41 16.41
N ALA A 260 -27.84 13.91 17.61
CA ALA A 260 -28.69 15.09 17.80
C ALA A 260 -28.04 16.37 17.26
N HIS A 261 -26.72 16.49 17.36
CA HIS A 261 -25.98 17.67 16.90
C HIS A 261 -25.59 17.64 15.43
N PHE A 262 -26.04 16.66 14.65
CA PHE A 262 -25.67 16.54 13.24
C PHE A 262 -26.89 16.65 12.34
N ALA A 263 -26.86 17.60 11.41
CA ALA A 263 -27.89 17.80 10.41
C ALA A 263 -27.38 17.41 9.02
N ASN A 264 -28.16 16.61 8.28
CA ASN A 264 -27.83 16.27 6.89
C ASN A 264 -27.72 17.54 6.03
N ILE A 265 -26.66 17.61 5.23
CA ILE A 265 -26.49 18.63 4.19
C ILE A 265 -27.42 18.28 3.04
N SER A 266 -28.22 19.24 2.59
CA SER A 266 -29.13 19.08 1.45
C SER A 266 -29.30 20.41 0.73
N VAL A 267 -29.52 20.39 -0.57
CA VAL A 267 -29.67 21.59 -1.42
C VAL A 267 -30.71 22.60 -0.89
N GLY A 268 -31.77 22.13 -0.22
CA GLY A 268 -32.81 23.00 0.37
C GLY A 268 -32.57 23.44 1.82
N ARG A 269 -31.38 23.20 2.40
CA ARG A 269 -31.02 23.64 3.75
C ARG A 269 -29.77 24.51 3.66
N ASP A 270 -29.87 25.75 4.13
CA ASP A 270 -28.72 26.66 4.27
C ASP A 270 -27.87 26.28 5.51
N ASN A 271 -27.45 25.02 5.58
CA ASN A 271 -26.67 24.48 6.69
C ASN A 271 -25.20 24.24 6.35
N ILE A 272 -24.75 24.72 5.20
CA ILE A 272 -23.35 24.87 4.83
C ILE A 272 -23.18 26.22 4.12
N THR A 273 -22.28 27.06 4.60
CA THR A 273 -22.03 28.39 4.01
C THR A 273 -20.97 28.33 2.92
N ALA A 274 -19.96 27.47 3.09
CA ALA A 274 -18.88 27.25 2.14
C ALA A 274 -18.31 25.84 2.29
N PHE A 275 -17.99 25.21 1.16
CA PHE A 275 -17.20 23.97 1.14
C PHE A 275 -16.00 24.20 0.20
N PRO A 276 -14.79 23.81 0.59
CA PRO A 276 -13.61 24.15 -0.19
C PRO A 276 -13.59 23.43 -1.54
N VAL A 277 -13.25 24.20 -2.57
CA VAL A 277 -13.01 23.68 -3.91
C VAL A 277 -11.51 23.47 -4.05
N LEU A 278 -11.10 22.22 -4.19
CA LEU A 278 -9.71 21.83 -4.36
C LEU A 278 -9.44 21.44 -5.80
N THR A 279 -8.31 21.89 -6.33
CA THR A 279 -7.74 21.39 -7.58
C THR A 279 -7.29 19.93 -7.42
N LEU A 280 -7.09 19.24 -8.55
CA LEU A 280 -6.56 17.86 -8.52
C LEU A 280 -5.16 17.79 -7.90
N GLU A 281 -4.36 18.84 -8.09
CA GLU A 281 -3.02 18.96 -7.51
C GLU A 281 -3.12 19.10 -5.98
N GLU A 282 -3.97 19.99 -5.47
CA GLU A 282 -4.21 20.14 -4.03
C GLU A 282 -4.73 18.84 -3.39
N LEU A 283 -5.63 18.12 -4.07
CA LEU A 283 -6.09 16.80 -3.62
C LEU A 283 -4.94 15.78 -3.61
N THR A 284 -4.03 15.85 -4.58
CA THR A 284 -2.87 14.95 -4.67
C THR A 284 -1.88 15.21 -3.55
N LEU A 285 -1.67 16.49 -3.21
CA LEU A 285 -0.88 16.91 -2.06
C LEU A 285 -1.53 16.48 -0.75
N PHE A 286 -2.84 16.73 -0.59
CA PHE A 286 -3.61 16.31 0.59
C PHE A 286 -3.50 14.80 0.84
N ALA A 287 -3.74 13.98 -0.19
CA ALA A 287 -3.72 12.53 -0.10
C ALA A 287 -2.30 11.93 -0.08
N VAL A 288 -1.26 12.74 -0.35
CA VAL A 288 0.12 12.31 -0.55
C VAL A 288 0.18 11.17 -1.58
N GLY A 289 -0.40 11.44 -2.75
CA GLY A 289 -0.48 10.51 -3.87
C GLY A 289 -1.88 10.39 -4.48
N THR A 290 -1.95 9.70 -5.62
CA THR A 290 -3.17 9.69 -6.45
C THR A 290 -4.13 8.52 -6.16
N TYR A 291 -3.68 7.52 -5.41
CA TYR A 291 -4.43 6.27 -5.21
C TYR A 291 -5.79 6.50 -4.55
N GLN A 292 -5.84 7.28 -3.45
CA GLN A 292 -7.10 7.52 -2.74
C GLN A 292 -8.09 8.33 -3.58
N ILE A 293 -7.59 9.26 -4.40
CA ILE A 293 -8.41 10.08 -5.31
C ILE A 293 -9.09 9.19 -6.36
N LYS A 294 -8.36 8.23 -6.93
CA LYS A 294 -8.90 7.27 -7.90
C LYS A 294 -10.02 6.39 -7.31
N LEU A 295 -10.07 6.21 -5.99
CA LEU A 295 -11.12 5.44 -5.32
C LEU A 295 -12.39 6.26 -5.02
N ALA A 296 -12.32 7.60 -5.04
CA ALA A 296 -13.45 8.45 -4.68
C ALA A 296 -14.73 8.16 -5.48
N PRO A 297 -14.69 7.95 -6.81
CA PRO A 297 -15.89 7.58 -7.58
C PRO A 297 -16.53 6.26 -7.13
N SER A 298 -15.72 5.28 -6.74
CA SER A 298 -16.21 3.99 -6.24
C SER A 298 -16.87 4.14 -4.87
N TYR A 299 -16.30 4.95 -3.97
CA TYR A 299 -16.94 5.26 -2.69
C TYR A 299 -18.29 5.96 -2.90
N TYR A 300 -18.33 6.98 -3.75
CA TYR A 300 -19.59 7.67 -4.08
C TYR A 300 -20.65 6.69 -4.62
N SER A 301 -20.26 5.83 -5.57
CA SER A 301 -21.15 4.83 -6.16
C SER A 301 -21.73 3.85 -5.13
N GLU A 302 -20.93 3.42 -4.15
CA GLU A 302 -21.34 2.49 -3.09
C GLU A 302 -22.40 3.12 -2.15
N HIS A 303 -22.36 4.44 -1.98
CA HIS A 303 -23.35 5.18 -1.21
C HIS A 303 -24.65 5.39 -1.99
N ILE A 304 -24.57 5.77 -3.26
CA ILE A 304 -25.78 5.99 -4.07
C ILE A 304 -26.50 4.67 -4.36
N ARG A 305 -25.79 3.62 -4.78
CA ARG A 305 -26.40 2.35 -5.21
C ARG A 305 -27.24 1.65 -4.14
N ILE A 306 -26.89 1.80 -2.87
CA ILE A 306 -27.49 1.03 -1.78
C ILE A 306 -28.46 1.86 -0.93
N THR A 307 -28.18 3.15 -0.75
CA THR A 307 -28.95 4.01 0.17
C THR A 307 -29.63 5.20 -0.51
N ASP A 308 -29.57 5.28 -1.86
CA ASP A 308 -30.03 6.42 -2.69
C ASP A 308 -29.52 7.79 -2.23
N SER A 309 -28.54 7.81 -1.34
CA SER A 309 -28.06 9.02 -0.69
C SER A 309 -26.66 8.81 -0.14
N PHE A 310 -25.84 9.85 -0.28
CA PHE A 310 -24.56 9.96 0.38
C PHE A 310 -24.72 10.88 1.60
N VAL A 311 -24.65 10.30 2.80
CA VAL A 311 -24.94 11.04 4.04
C VAL A 311 -23.70 11.82 4.47
N ILE A 312 -23.76 13.13 4.23
CA ILE A 312 -22.84 14.14 4.75
C ILE A 312 -23.65 15.06 5.67
N GLN A 313 -23.07 15.41 6.83
CA GLN A 313 -23.75 16.12 7.90
C GLN A 313 -22.88 17.27 8.40
N ASN A 314 -23.50 18.42 8.63
CA ASN A 314 -22.87 19.52 9.36
C ASN A 314 -23.14 19.36 10.87
N TYR A 315 -22.16 19.72 11.69
CA TYR A 315 -22.28 19.77 13.13
C TYR A 315 -22.87 21.12 13.58
N ASN A 316 -24.00 21.06 14.28
CA ASN A 316 -24.73 22.22 14.79
C ASN A 316 -24.48 22.49 16.29
N GLY A 317 -23.50 21.80 16.90
CA GLY A 317 -23.14 22.05 18.30
C GLY A 317 -22.18 23.24 18.44
N HIS A 318 -21.95 23.66 19.69
CA HIS A 318 -20.99 24.73 19.98
C HIS A 318 -19.55 24.23 19.77
N LEU A 319 -18.79 24.95 18.94
CA LEU A 319 -17.38 24.64 18.64
C LEU A 319 -16.39 25.46 19.47
N ASN A 320 -16.86 26.24 20.45
CA ASN A 320 -16.00 27.06 21.31
C ASN A 320 -14.94 26.22 22.04
N GLU A 321 -15.28 24.98 22.40
CA GLU A 321 -14.41 24.03 23.11
C GLU A 321 -13.25 23.50 22.24
N LEU A 322 -13.25 23.75 20.93
CA LEU A 322 -12.12 23.37 20.06
C LEU A 322 -10.81 24.03 20.51
N SER A 323 -10.88 25.20 21.15
CA SER A 323 -9.70 25.89 21.70
C SER A 323 -8.99 25.07 22.78
N ASP A 324 -9.73 24.24 23.54
CA ASP A 324 -9.17 23.37 24.58
C ASP A 324 -8.29 22.27 23.97
N PHE A 325 -8.49 21.97 22.68
CA PHE A 325 -7.73 21.01 21.89
C PHE A 325 -6.70 21.68 20.97
N SER A 326 -6.40 22.97 21.19
CA SER A 326 -5.49 23.76 20.34
C SER A 326 -5.93 23.84 18.86
N MET A 327 -7.24 23.83 18.61
CA MET A 327 -7.83 23.98 17.28
C MET A 327 -8.58 25.33 17.16
N PRO A 328 -8.71 25.89 15.94
CA PRO A 328 -9.51 27.10 15.73
C PRO A 328 -10.98 26.86 16.07
N SER A 329 -11.60 27.79 16.79
CA SER A 329 -13.01 27.73 17.21
C SER A 329 -13.93 28.77 16.55
N ASN A 330 -13.35 29.74 15.84
CA ASN A 330 -14.08 30.81 15.15
C ASN A 330 -14.04 30.62 13.63
N ASN A 331 -15.16 30.89 12.94
CA ASN A 331 -15.29 30.73 11.48
C ASN A 331 -14.92 29.32 11.00
N VAL A 332 -15.31 28.30 11.77
CA VAL A 332 -15.04 26.90 11.45
C VAL A 332 -16.32 26.09 11.34
N GLN A 333 -16.28 25.07 10.48
CA GLN A 333 -17.35 24.09 10.33
C GLN A 333 -16.82 22.68 10.50
N LEU A 334 -17.52 21.88 11.28
CA LEU A 334 -17.21 20.46 11.47
C LEU A 334 -18.18 19.62 10.64
N ILE A 335 -17.66 18.96 9.62
CA ILE A 335 -18.43 18.09 8.74
C ILE A 335 -18.14 16.63 9.10
N ARG A 336 -19.21 15.82 9.12
CA ARG A 336 -19.14 14.36 9.25
C ARG A 336 -19.69 13.68 8.01
N ALA A 337 -18.96 12.71 7.49
CA ALA A 337 -19.43 11.80 6.44
C ALA A 337 -19.46 10.36 6.95
N HIS A 338 -20.45 9.59 6.52
CA HIS A 338 -20.51 8.15 6.75
C HIS A 338 -19.94 7.44 5.52
N ILE A 339 -18.78 6.79 5.67
CA ILE A 339 -18.08 6.10 4.58
C ILE A 339 -18.21 4.58 4.76
N LYS A 340 -18.81 3.89 3.79
CA LYS A 340 -18.88 2.42 3.82
C LYS A 340 -17.50 1.82 3.61
N SER A 341 -17.21 0.73 4.32
CA SER A 341 -15.96 -0.01 4.14
C SER A 341 -15.93 -0.67 2.76
N ARG A 342 -14.88 -0.40 1.98
CA ARG A 342 -14.62 -1.09 0.70
C ARG A 342 -14.39 -2.61 0.85
N HIS A 343 -14.12 -3.07 2.07
CA HIS A 343 -13.81 -4.47 2.36
C HIS A 343 -14.96 -5.25 2.97
N THR A 344 -15.98 -4.57 3.51
CA THR A 344 -17.03 -5.25 4.28
C THR A 344 -18.31 -4.42 4.25
N SER A 345 -19.38 -4.98 3.69
CA SER A 345 -20.66 -4.28 3.52
C SER A 345 -21.31 -3.84 4.84
N SER A 346 -21.05 -4.56 5.93
CA SER A 346 -21.63 -4.28 7.25
C SER A 346 -20.96 -3.13 8.00
N LYS A 347 -19.77 -2.67 7.56
CA LYS A 347 -18.96 -1.72 8.32
C LYS A 347 -19.04 -0.32 7.71
N VAL A 348 -19.38 0.66 8.54
CA VAL A 348 -19.40 2.08 8.20
C VAL A 348 -18.41 2.81 9.11
N TYR A 349 -17.62 3.69 8.52
CA TYR A 349 -16.68 4.55 9.22
C TYR A 349 -17.23 5.99 9.26
N HIS A 350 -16.92 6.71 10.32
CA HIS A 350 -17.17 8.15 10.42
C HIS A 350 -15.90 8.87 10.00
N CYS A 351 -16.01 9.76 9.03
CA CYS A 351 -14.94 10.68 8.64
C CYS A 351 -15.33 12.09 9.07
N TYR A 352 -14.40 12.81 9.67
CA TYR A 352 -14.58 14.19 10.11
C TYR A 352 -13.58 15.10 9.40
N ILE A 353 -14.05 16.28 9.03
CA ILE A 353 -13.23 17.36 8.48
C ILE A 353 -13.61 18.64 9.21
N LEU A 354 -12.62 19.33 9.78
CA LEU A 354 -12.76 20.67 10.30
C LEU A 354 -12.29 21.67 9.23
N ILE A 355 -13.22 22.51 8.79
CA ILE A 355 -13.01 23.48 7.71
C ILE A 355 -12.94 24.87 8.32
N ASN A 356 -11.95 25.67 7.93
CA ASN A 356 -11.86 27.09 8.25
C ASN A 356 -12.36 27.92 7.06
N GLU A 357 -13.43 28.68 7.29
CA GLU A 357 -14.12 29.48 6.27
C GLU A 357 -13.30 30.70 5.82
N ASN A 358 -12.31 31.13 6.60
CA ASN A 358 -11.44 32.26 6.24
C ASN A 358 -10.32 31.88 5.25
N ASN A 359 -10.07 30.59 5.09
CA ASN A 359 -9.01 30.08 4.24
C ASN A 359 -9.57 29.56 2.90
N HIS A 360 -8.70 29.44 1.91
CA HIS A 360 -9.05 28.96 0.57
C HIS A 360 -8.19 27.76 0.18
N GLY A 361 -8.68 26.99 -0.80
CA GLY A 361 -7.96 25.83 -1.32
C GLY A 361 -7.62 24.82 -0.24
N LEU A 362 -6.44 24.19 -0.34
CA LEU A 362 -5.99 23.19 0.63
C LEU A 362 -5.93 23.71 2.07
N GLY A 363 -5.63 25.00 2.25
CA GLY A 363 -5.48 25.64 3.56
C GLY A 363 -6.79 25.75 4.36
N SER A 364 -7.94 25.53 3.73
CA SER A 364 -9.22 25.49 4.46
C SER A 364 -9.41 24.21 5.26
N ILE A 365 -8.72 23.12 4.91
CA ILE A 365 -8.81 21.84 5.64
C ILE A 365 -7.80 21.86 6.78
N GLU A 366 -8.24 22.29 7.96
CA GLU A 366 -7.40 22.42 9.15
C GLU A 366 -7.08 21.05 9.76
N HIS A 367 -8.13 20.26 10.01
CA HIS A 367 -8.01 18.96 10.64
C HIS A 367 -8.94 17.94 10.01
N TYR A 368 -8.53 16.67 10.03
CA TYR A 368 -9.35 15.56 9.58
C TYR A 368 -9.03 14.29 10.37
N CYS A 369 -10.02 13.43 10.51
CA CYS A 369 -9.83 12.10 11.09
C CYS A 369 -10.88 11.12 10.56
N CYS A 370 -10.62 9.83 10.72
CA CYS A 370 -11.54 8.77 10.38
C CYS A 370 -11.57 7.73 11.51
N SER A 371 -12.72 7.09 11.73
CA SER A 371 -12.85 5.99 12.69
C SER A 371 -12.31 4.65 12.18
N CYS A 372 -11.59 4.63 11.04
CA CYS A 372 -10.96 3.44 10.49
C CYS A 372 -9.63 3.11 11.16
N PHE A 373 -9.11 1.91 10.93
CA PHE A 373 -7.91 1.40 11.61
C PHE A 373 -6.71 2.37 11.65
N THR A 374 -6.40 3.03 10.53
CA THR A 374 -5.33 4.03 10.42
C THR A 374 -5.84 5.47 10.43
N GLY A 375 -7.11 5.69 10.76
CA GLY A 375 -7.82 6.94 10.52
C GLY A 375 -7.42 8.10 11.45
N ARG A 376 -6.53 7.86 12.41
CA ARG A 376 -5.94 8.91 13.25
C ARG A 376 -4.72 9.58 12.62
N ARG A 377 -4.25 9.13 11.46
CA ARG A 377 -3.13 9.75 10.74
C ARG A 377 -3.42 11.20 10.34
N THR A 378 -2.38 12.01 10.28
CA THR A 378 -2.38 13.41 9.81
C THR A 378 -1.70 13.58 8.46
N ILE A 379 -1.17 12.49 7.90
CA ILE A 379 -0.54 12.42 6.56
C ILE A 379 -1.47 11.59 5.66
N GLY A 380 -1.90 12.16 4.53
CA GLY A 380 -2.73 11.48 3.54
C GLY A 380 -4.15 11.24 4.05
#